data_AF-A0A2D5Y095-F1
#
_entry.id   AF-A0A2D5Y095-F1
#
_cell.length_a   1.000
_cell.length_b   1.000
_cell.length_c   1.000
_cell.angle_alpha   90.00
_cell.angle_beta   90.00
_cell.angle_gamma   90.00
#
_symmetry.space_group_name_H-M   'P 1'
#
loop_
_entity.id
_entity.type
_entity.pdbx_description
1 polymer ?
#
loop_
_entity_poly.entity_id
_entity_poly.type
_entity_poly.pdbx_seq_one_letter_code
_entity_poly.pdbx_strand_id
1 'polypeptide(L)'
;MSEAAKMVGLTRPTFYRKVDELGISVNEDGGKKRVDVSELIRVFGNDFTMNKEESKMSKNTSTDKSTDTSQNIDARIAVLEAELKMERELREEIKDEIIYFKEQIALEKEEKKKITLLLEDHRDKDEKGGAWEKSIRALEQRLANQEKAAKEREEKEQKLLDENKRIRQAYSQQKKALEEEKSKSIWQKLFG
;
A
#
# COMPACT_ATOMS: atom_id res chain seq x y z
N MET A 1 44.72 -2.78 1.10
CA MET A 1 44.37 -1.82 2.19
C MET A 1 44.80 -0.37 1.93
N SER A 2 46.07 -0.08 1.65
CA SER A 2 46.52 1.32 1.52
C SER A 2 45.83 2.12 0.43
N GLU A 3 45.49 1.44 -0.66
CA GLU A 3 44.85 2.04 -1.82
C GLU A 3 43.37 2.30 -1.55
N ALA A 4 42.68 1.32 -0.96
CA ALA A 4 41.33 1.47 -0.44
C ALA A 4 41.19 2.66 0.52
N ALA A 5 42.14 2.83 1.46
CA ALA A 5 42.17 3.98 2.36
C ALA A 5 42.24 5.32 1.61
N LYS A 6 43.07 5.40 0.56
CA LYS A 6 43.18 6.60 -0.28
C LYS A 6 41.90 6.86 -1.08
N MET A 7 41.30 5.81 -1.64
CA MET A 7 40.06 5.92 -2.42
C MET A 7 38.99 6.61 -1.59
N VAL A 8 38.74 6.13 -0.36
CA VAL A 8 37.72 6.67 0.55
C VAL A 8 38.15 7.92 1.33
N GLY A 9 39.29 8.53 0.98
CA GLY A 9 39.77 9.77 1.60
C GLY A 9 40.21 9.65 3.07
N LEU A 10 40.54 8.44 3.55
CA LEU A 10 40.96 8.19 4.94
C LEU A 10 42.47 7.97 5.06
N THR A 11 43.04 8.34 6.21
CA THR A 11 44.41 7.94 6.55
C THR A 11 44.47 6.43 6.80
N ARG A 12 45.61 5.80 6.50
CA ARG A 12 45.78 4.33 6.65
C ARG A 12 45.37 3.82 8.03
N PRO A 13 45.79 4.42 9.16
CA PRO A 13 45.41 3.95 10.50
C PRO A 13 43.90 4.04 10.76
N THR A 14 43.27 5.13 10.32
CA THR A 14 41.82 5.33 10.46
C THR A 14 41.05 4.31 9.63
N PHE A 15 41.52 4.02 8.42
CA PHE A 15 40.91 3.00 7.57
C PHE A 15 41.00 1.60 8.19
N TYR A 16 42.16 1.21 8.76
CA TYR A 16 42.28 -0.08 9.44
C TYR A 16 41.33 -0.20 10.64
N ARG A 17 41.21 0.85 11.44
CA ARG A 17 40.24 0.85 12.55
C ARG A 17 38.80 0.72 12.05
N LYS A 18 38.46 1.41 10.96
CA LYS A 18 37.13 1.35 10.33
C LYS A 18 36.81 -0.02 9.74
N VAL A 19 37.81 -0.74 9.24
CA VAL A 19 37.65 -2.11 8.75
C VAL A 19 37.14 -3.03 9.86
N ASP A 20 37.73 -2.93 11.06
CA ASP A 20 37.30 -3.71 12.22
C ASP A 20 35.97 -3.21 12.81
N GLU A 21 35.79 -1.88 12.93
CA GLU A 21 34.57 -1.26 13.47
C GLU A 21 33.32 -1.53 12.61
N LEU A 22 33.45 -1.50 11.28
CA LEU A 22 32.34 -1.59 10.33
C LEU A 22 32.19 -2.99 9.71
N GLY A 23 33.01 -3.95 10.14
CA GLY A 23 32.93 -5.33 9.65
C GLY A 23 33.17 -5.44 8.14
N ILE A 24 34.16 -4.71 7.62
CA ILE A 24 34.51 -4.73 6.20
C ILE A 24 35.20 -6.05 5.89
N SER A 25 34.69 -6.79 4.90
CA SER A 25 35.30 -8.07 4.52
C SER A 25 36.68 -7.86 3.88
N VAL A 26 37.65 -8.65 4.33
CA VAL A 26 39.04 -8.60 3.87
C VAL A 26 39.46 -9.98 3.39
N ASN A 27 39.99 -10.04 2.17
CA ASN A 27 40.64 -11.24 1.63
C ASN A 27 42.15 -11.16 1.87
N GLU A 28 42.76 -12.28 2.22
CA GLU A 28 44.20 -12.39 2.35
C GLU A 28 44.76 -13.13 1.13
N ASP A 29 45.56 -12.41 0.35
CA ASP A 29 46.20 -12.93 -0.85
C ASP A 29 47.71 -12.66 -0.76
N GLY A 30 48.51 -13.73 -0.71
CA GLY A 30 49.97 -13.65 -0.59
C GLY A 30 50.47 -12.90 0.65
N GLY A 31 49.78 -13.04 1.79
CA GLY A 31 50.11 -12.35 3.05
C GLY A 31 49.77 -10.85 3.06
N LYS A 32 49.04 -10.37 2.04
CA LYS A 32 48.55 -8.99 1.96
C LYS A 32 47.03 -8.97 2.07
N LYS A 33 46.54 -8.20 3.04
CA LYS A 33 45.12 -7.88 3.20
C LYS A 33 44.63 -7.01 2.03
N ARG A 34 43.56 -7.45 1.38
CA ARG A 34 42.88 -6.77 0.26
C ARG A 34 41.39 -6.64 0.60
N VAL A 35 40.81 -5.50 0.24
CA VAL A 35 39.38 -5.23 0.38
C VAL A 35 38.84 -5.05 -1.03
N ASP A 36 37.69 -5.68 -1.30
CA ASP A 36 36.98 -5.52 -2.56
C ASP A 36 36.40 -4.10 -2.65
N VAL A 37 36.39 -3.53 -3.85
CA VAL A 37 35.73 -2.25 -4.14
C VAL A 37 34.25 -2.29 -3.77
N SER A 38 33.60 -3.43 -3.96
CA SER A 38 32.17 -3.64 -3.61
C SER A 38 31.92 -3.42 -2.11
N GLU A 39 32.86 -3.83 -1.26
CA GLU A 39 32.79 -3.61 0.19
C GLU A 39 33.01 -2.14 0.55
N LEU A 40 33.83 -1.42 -0.21
CA LEU A 40 34.01 0.03 -0.02
C LEU A 40 32.73 0.78 -0.39
N ILE A 41 32.09 0.42 -1.50
CA ILE A 41 30.81 1.01 -1.92
C ILE A 41 29.73 0.75 -0.88
N ARG A 42 29.63 -0.50 -0.38
CA ARG A 42 28.63 -0.88 0.63
C ARG A 42 28.73 -0.05 1.90
N VAL A 43 29.94 0.26 2.34
CA VAL A 43 30.21 0.85 3.66
C VAL A 43 30.37 2.37 3.62
N PHE A 44 31.01 2.88 2.57
CA PHE A 44 31.32 4.31 2.41
C PHE A 44 30.53 5.01 1.30
N GLY A 45 29.69 4.28 0.56
CA GLY A 45 28.92 4.83 -0.57
C GLY A 45 29.73 5.00 -1.85
N ASN A 46 29.15 5.67 -2.85
CA ASN A 46 29.74 5.89 -4.17
C ASN A 46 30.67 7.12 -4.26
N ASP A 47 30.89 7.84 -3.15
CA ASP A 47 31.52 9.16 -3.15
C ASP A 47 33.06 9.12 -3.04
N PHE A 48 33.69 8.06 -3.54
CA PHE A 48 35.14 7.88 -3.43
C PHE A 48 35.85 7.99 -4.78
N THR A 49 37.04 8.59 -4.77
CA THR A 49 37.81 8.87 -6.00
C THR A 49 38.42 7.60 -6.56
N MET A 50 37.79 7.01 -7.57
CA MET A 50 38.47 6.09 -8.49
C MET A 50 39.50 6.90 -9.28
N ASN A 51 40.79 6.64 -9.05
CA ASN A 51 41.88 7.33 -9.76
C ASN A 51 41.69 7.22 -11.28
N LYS A 52 41.38 8.36 -11.90
CA LYS A 52 41.32 8.58 -13.34
C LYS A 52 42.75 8.79 -13.88
N GLU A 53 43.61 7.78 -13.73
CA GLU A 53 45.00 7.82 -14.22
C GLU A 53 45.31 6.66 -15.18
N GLU A 54 44.56 6.54 -16.27
CA GLU A 54 45.00 5.79 -17.46
C GLU A 54 44.56 6.52 -18.74
N SER A 55 45.16 7.69 -19.02
CA SER A 55 45.16 8.26 -20.38
C SER A 55 46.10 9.47 -20.48
N LYS A 56 47.40 9.27 -20.28
CA LYS A 56 48.41 10.24 -20.72
C LYS A 56 49.54 9.52 -21.45
N MET A 57 49.25 9.10 -22.67
CA MET A 57 50.30 8.89 -23.66
C MET A 57 49.93 9.64 -24.94
N SER A 58 50.86 10.49 -25.37
CA SER A 58 50.88 11.26 -26.62
C SER A 58 49.96 12.48 -26.70
N LYS A 59 50.54 13.69 -26.66
CA LYS A 59 50.80 14.50 -27.86
C LYS A 59 51.41 15.86 -27.47
N ASN A 60 52.70 16.04 -27.77
CA ASN A 60 53.26 17.36 -28.02
C ASN A 60 52.71 17.85 -29.37
N THR A 61 52.07 19.02 -29.39
CA THR A 61 52.11 19.99 -30.50
C THR A 61 51.41 21.26 -30.02
N SER A 62 52.18 22.33 -29.90
CA SER A 62 51.73 23.69 -29.67
C SER A 62 50.99 24.22 -30.90
N THR A 63 49.77 24.75 -30.72
CA THR A 63 49.21 25.91 -31.43
C THR A 63 47.77 26.13 -30.97
N ASP A 64 47.47 27.38 -30.57
CA ASP A 64 46.15 28.01 -30.43
C ASP A 64 45.14 27.40 -29.43
N LYS A 65 44.96 28.05 -28.27
CA LYS A 65 44.08 27.54 -27.19
C LYS A 65 43.29 28.62 -26.43
N SER A 66 43.11 29.80 -27.00
CA SER A 66 42.36 30.88 -26.36
C SER A 66 40.86 30.83 -26.65
N THR A 67 40.43 30.32 -27.81
CA THR A 67 39.01 30.20 -28.18
C THR A 67 38.33 28.94 -27.62
N ASP A 68 39.07 27.85 -27.45
CA ASP A 68 38.56 26.56 -26.98
C ASP A 68 38.25 26.56 -25.47
N THR A 69 38.96 27.39 -24.70
CA THR A 69 38.76 27.51 -23.24
C THR A 69 37.46 28.26 -22.90
N SER A 70 37.09 29.28 -23.69
CA SER A 70 35.87 30.06 -23.46
C SER A 70 34.61 29.26 -23.77
N GLN A 71 34.62 28.50 -24.88
CA GLN A 71 33.51 27.60 -25.24
C GLN A 71 33.32 26.47 -24.21
N ASN A 72 34.40 26.00 -23.59
CA ASN A 72 34.35 25.00 -22.53
C ASN A 72 33.72 25.56 -21.23
N ILE A 73 33.99 26.83 -20.91
CA ILE A 73 33.42 27.52 -19.75
C ILE A 73 31.93 27.77 -19.96
N ASP A 74 31.51 28.25 -21.14
CA ASP A 74 30.09 28.50 -21.44
C ASP A 74 29.26 27.20 -21.39
N ALA A 75 29.80 26.11 -21.93
CA ALA A 75 29.19 24.79 -21.81
C ALA A 75 29.09 24.31 -20.35
N ARG A 76 30.11 24.58 -19.53
CA ARG A 76 30.11 24.25 -18.10
C ARG A 76 29.07 25.07 -17.34
N ILE A 77 28.94 26.36 -17.64
CA ILE A 77 27.94 27.25 -17.04
C ILE A 77 26.53 26.76 -17.39
N ALA A 78 26.27 26.43 -18.65
CA ALA A 78 24.97 25.92 -19.08
C ALA A 78 24.57 24.62 -18.35
N VAL A 79 25.53 23.70 -18.15
CA VAL A 79 25.29 22.47 -17.38
C VAL A 79 25.00 22.77 -15.91
N LEU A 80 25.79 23.66 -15.28
CA LEU A 80 25.59 24.05 -13.89
C LEU A 80 24.26 24.79 -13.67
N GLU A 81 23.84 25.63 -14.62
CA GLU A 81 22.55 26.30 -14.59
C GLU A 81 21.39 25.30 -14.71
N ALA A 82 21.53 24.29 -15.56
CA ALA A 82 20.55 23.21 -15.70
C ALA A 82 20.46 22.35 -14.42
N GLU A 83 21.59 21.97 -13.83
CA GLU A 83 21.65 21.26 -12.55
C GLU A 83 21.03 22.10 -11.42
N LEU A 84 21.35 23.39 -11.34
CA LEU A 84 20.77 24.30 -10.35
C LEU A 84 19.25 24.42 -10.51
N LYS A 85 18.74 24.44 -11.74
CA LYS A 85 17.30 24.47 -12.02
C LYS A 85 16.64 23.17 -11.54
N MET A 86 17.22 22.02 -11.87
CA MET A 86 16.70 20.72 -11.45
C MET A 86 16.70 20.57 -9.91
N GLU A 87 17.78 21.00 -9.25
CA GLU A 87 17.88 20.97 -7.79
C GLU A 87 16.83 21.88 -7.13
N ARG A 88 16.54 23.03 -7.74
CA ARG A 88 15.46 23.93 -7.27
C ARG A 88 14.09 23.31 -7.43
N GLU A 89 13.81 22.67 -8.56
CA GLU A 89 12.55 21.98 -8.82
C GLU A 89 12.35 20.84 -7.82
N LEU A 90 13.36 19.99 -7.63
CA LEU A 90 13.35 18.90 -6.65
C LEU A 90 13.12 19.42 -5.21
N ARG A 91 13.73 20.56 -4.86
CA ARG A 91 13.52 21.17 -3.54
C ARG A 91 12.10 21.67 -3.33
N GLU A 92 11.44 22.18 -4.36
CA GLU A 92 10.03 22.58 -4.25
C GLU A 92 9.13 21.34 -4.15
N GLU A 93 9.37 20.29 -4.95
CA GLU A 93 8.62 19.02 -4.82
C GLU A 93 8.73 18.41 -3.41
N ILE A 94 9.95 18.37 -2.85
CA ILE A 94 10.17 17.88 -1.48
C ILE A 94 9.45 18.75 -0.45
N LYS A 95 9.38 20.08 -0.64
CA LYS A 95 8.64 20.95 0.27
C LYS A 95 7.14 20.68 0.22
N ASP A 96 6.59 20.47 -0.97
CA ASP A 96 5.17 20.16 -1.16
C ASP A 96 4.84 18.81 -0.52
N GLU A 97 5.70 17.80 -0.68
CA GLU A 97 5.57 16.51 0.02
C GLU A 97 5.62 16.68 1.54
N ILE A 98 6.54 17.49 2.07
CA ILE A 98 6.63 17.77 3.51
C ILE A 98 5.35 18.44 4.02
N ILE A 99 4.76 19.36 3.26
CA ILE A 99 3.50 20.03 3.61
C ILE A 99 2.38 18.99 3.65
N TYR A 100 2.25 18.17 2.61
CA TYR A 100 1.27 17.09 2.54
C TYR A 100 1.39 16.13 3.73
N PHE A 101 2.60 15.64 4.04
CA PHE A 101 2.79 14.73 5.17
C PHE A 101 2.50 15.39 6.52
N LYS A 102 2.80 16.69 6.68
CA LYS A 102 2.43 17.43 7.90
C LYS A 102 0.92 17.53 8.08
N GLU A 103 0.18 17.76 7.00
CA GLU A 103 -1.29 17.79 7.03
C GLU A 103 -1.87 16.42 7.37
N GLN A 104 -1.36 15.34 6.76
CA GLN A 104 -1.78 13.98 7.09
C GLN A 104 -1.54 13.65 8.57
N ILE A 105 -0.35 13.98 9.10
CA ILE A 105 -0.03 13.77 10.52
C ILE A 105 -0.96 14.60 11.43
N ALA A 106 -1.33 15.81 11.02
CA ALA A 106 -2.26 16.66 11.79
C ALA A 106 -3.66 16.03 11.84
N LEU A 107 -4.16 15.53 10.71
CA LEU A 107 -5.43 14.82 10.62
C LEU A 107 -5.43 13.56 11.48
N GLU A 108 -4.42 12.71 11.35
CA GLU A 108 -4.30 11.49 12.17
C GLU A 108 -4.24 11.81 13.67
N LYS A 109 -3.54 12.88 14.07
CA LYS A 109 -3.52 13.33 15.46
C LYS A 109 -4.89 13.78 15.94
N GLU A 110 -5.66 14.47 15.10
CA GLU A 110 -7.03 14.88 15.43
C GLU A 110 -7.96 13.68 15.56
N GLU A 111 -7.89 12.73 14.62
CA GLU A 111 -8.65 11.48 14.66
C GLU A 111 -8.31 10.66 15.91
N LYS A 112 -7.01 10.51 16.21
CA LYS A 112 -6.56 9.83 17.41
C LYS A 112 -7.10 10.52 18.67
N LYS A 113 -7.09 11.85 18.72
CA LYS A 113 -7.66 12.61 19.84
C LYS A 113 -9.17 12.37 19.97
N LYS A 114 -9.92 12.35 18.87
CA LYS A 114 -11.36 12.02 18.86
C LYS A 114 -11.62 10.60 19.37
N ILE A 115 -10.83 9.63 18.90
CA ILE A 115 -10.92 8.24 19.37
C ILE A 115 -10.63 8.16 20.87
N THR A 116 -9.58 8.82 21.35
CA THR A 116 -9.27 8.85 22.78
C THR A 116 -10.41 9.48 23.58
N LEU A 117 -10.98 10.60 23.12
CA LEU A 117 -12.16 11.23 23.76
C LEU A 117 -13.38 10.31 23.81
N LEU A 118 -13.65 9.56 22.73
CA LEU A 118 -14.72 8.57 22.71
C LEU A 118 -14.44 7.44 23.71
N LEU A 119 -13.21 6.93 23.74
CA LEU A 119 -12.81 5.89 24.69
C LEU A 119 -12.88 6.39 26.14
N GLU A 120 -12.53 7.65 26.41
CA GLU A 120 -12.65 8.30 27.72
C GLU A 120 -14.13 8.51 28.09
N ASP A 121 -14.97 9.03 27.19
CA ASP A 121 -16.43 9.17 27.43
C ASP A 121 -17.09 7.80 27.67
N HIS A 122 -16.63 6.75 26.99
CA HIS A 122 -17.06 5.38 27.26
C HIS A 122 -16.54 4.87 28.61
N ARG A 123 -15.29 5.16 28.98
CA ARG A 123 -14.69 4.78 30.28
C ARG A 123 -15.36 5.48 31.47
N ASP A 124 -15.66 6.77 31.36
CA ASP A 124 -16.35 7.54 32.40
C ASP A 124 -17.82 7.08 32.52
N LYS A 125 -18.43 6.60 31.43
CA LYS A 125 -19.72 5.88 31.48
C LYS A 125 -19.58 4.47 32.06
N ASP A 126 -18.42 3.84 31.95
CA ASP A 126 -18.12 2.51 32.49
C ASP A 126 -17.67 2.53 33.97
N GLU A 127 -17.47 3.69 34.61
CA GLU A 127 -17.53 3.78 36.09
C GLU A 127 -18.92 3.37 36.61
N LYS A 128 -19.96 3.45 35.76
CA LYS A 128 -21.25 2.76 35.95
C LYS A 128 -21.31 1.51 35.06
N GLY A 129 -20.38 0.57 35.24
CA GLY A 129 -20.05 -0.60 34.42
C GLY A 129 -21.16 -1.60 34.03
N GLY A 130 -22.43 -1.22 34.07
CA GLY A 130 -23.54 -1.94 33.47
C GLY A 130 -24.15 -1.25 32.23
N ALA A 131 -23.77 -0.02 31.87
CA ALA A 131 -24.39 0.67 30.72
C ALA A 131 -24.00 0.05 29.37
N TRP A 132 -22.70 -0.22 29.17
CA TRP A 132 -22.20 -0.89 27.99
C TRP A 132 -22.73 -2.33 27.88
N GLU A 133 -22.70 -3.09 28.97
CA GLU A 133 -23.24 -4.45 29.03
C GLU A 133 -24.76 -4.48 28.73
N LYS A 134 -25.53 -3.51 29.25
CA LYS A 134 -26.96 -3.36 28.91
C LYS A 134 -27.17 -3.07 27.43
N SER A 135 -26.32 -2.23 26.83
CA SER A 135 -26.44 -1.92 25.41
C SER A 135 -26.16 -3.15 24.53
N ILE A 136 -25.17 -3.97 24.88
CA ILE A 136 -24.87 -5.22 24.18
C ILE A 136 -26.03 -6.20 24.33
N ARG A 137 -26.54 -6.41 25.55
CA ARG A 137 -27.70 -7.30 25.78
C ARG A 137 -28.95 -6.83 25.03
N ALA A 138 -29.17 -5.52 24.94
CA ALA A 138 -30.29 -4.97 24.17
C ALA A 138 -30.13 -5.23 22.66
N LEU A 139 -28.90 -5.14 22.14
CA LEU A 139 -28.60 -5.48 20.75
C LEU A 139 -28.80 -6.98 20.48
N GLU A 140 -28.32 -7.86 21.37
CA GLU A 140 -28.52 -9.30 21.29
C GLU A 140 -30.02 -9.68 21.29
N GLN A 141 -30.81 -9.09 22.19
CA GLN A 141 -32.26 -9.31 22.23
C GLN A 141 -32.95 -8.83 20.95
N ARG A 142 -32.54 -7.69 20.41
CA ARG A 142 -33.08 -7.18 19.15
C ARG A 142 -32.75 -8.11 17.99
N LEU A 143 -31.53 -8.63 17.92
CA LEU A 143 -31.10 -9.57 16.89
C LEU A 143 -31.91 -10.87 16.97
N ALA A 144 -32.06 -11.45 18.17
CA ALA A 144 -32.87 -12.65 18.39
C ALA A 144 -34.34 -12.45 17.98
N ASN A 145 -34.92 -11.28 18.29
CA ASN A 145 -36.28 -10.95 17.88
C ASN A 145 -36.40 -10.80 16.35
N GLN A 146 -35.41 -10.21 15.68
CA GLN A 146 -35.38 -10.10 14.22
C GLN A 146 -35.25 -11.46 13.55
N GLU A 147 -34.37 -12.34 14.05
CA GLU A 147 -34.22 -13.71 13.55
C GLU A 147 -35.50 -14.52 13.71
N LYS A 148 -36.17 -14.42 14.87
CA LYS A 148 -37.45 -15.07 15.10
C LYS A 148 -38.53 -14.56 14.15
N ALA A 149 -38.63 -13.24 13.98
CA ALA A 149 -39.60 -12.63 13.07
C ALA A 149 -39.33 -13.01 11.60
N ALA A 150 -38.07 -13.15 11.20
CA ALA A 150 -37.69 -13.63 9.87
C ALA A 150 -38.15 -15.07 9.65
N LYS A 151 -37.86 -15.98 10.60
CA LYS A 151 -38.33 -17.38 10.54
C LYS A 151 -39.86 -17.49 10.47
N GLU A 152 -40.57 -16.73 11.30
CA GLU A 152 -42.04 -16.73 11.27
C GLU A 152 -42.61 -16.22 9.93
N ARG A 153 -41.92 -15.27 9.28
CA ARG A 153 -42.31 -14.80 7.94
C ARG A 153 -42.06 -15.85 6.87
N GLU A 154 -40.90 -16.51 6.90
CA GLU A 154 -40.58 -17.60 5.98
C GLU A 154 -41.59 -18.75 6.09
N GLU A 155 -41.93 -19.16 7.32
CA GLU A 155 -42.94 -20.19 7.55
C GLU A 155 -44.33 -19.79 7.03
N LYS A 156 -44.73 -18.53 7.21
CA LYS A 156 -46.01 -18.02 6.68
C LYS A 156 -46.01 -17.99 5.16
N GLU A 157 -44.90 -17.57 4.56
CA GLU A 157 -44.75 -17.53 3.10
C GLU A 157 -44.82 -18.92 2.50
N GLN A 158 -44.14 -19.90 3.11
CA GLN A 158 -44.22 -21.30 2.70
C GLN A 158 -45.65 -21.85 2.77
N LYS A 159 -46.36 -21.59 3.87
CA LYS A 159 -47.78 -22.01 4.01
C LYS A 159 -48.67 -21.38 2.95
N LEU A 160 -48.50 -20.10 2.65
CA LEU A 160 -49.24 -19.40 1.60
C LEU A 160 -48.93 -19.96 0.21
N LEU A 161 -47.68 -20.31 -0.05
CA LEU A 161 -47.27 -20.94 -1.32
C LEU A 161 -47.93 -22.31 -1.48
N ASP A 162 -47.95 -23.12 -0.44
CA ASP A 162 -48.59 -24.44 -0.45
C ASP A 162 -50.11 -24.34 -0.65
N GLU A 163 -50.76 -23.39 0.03
CA GLU A 163 -52.19 -23.14 -0.13
C GLU A 163 -52.51 -22.65 -1.55
N ASN A 164 -51.77 -21.68 -2.07
CA ASN A 164 -51.91 -21.21 -3.44
C ASN A 164 -51.72 -22.34 -4.47
N LYS A 165 -50.76 -23.24 -4.22
CA LYS A 165 -50.54 -24.42 -5.07
C LYS A 165 -51.75 -25.36 -5.05
N ARG A 166 -52.31 -25.63 -3.88
CA ARG A 166 -53.54 -26.44 -3.74
C ARG A 166 -54.73 -25.80 -4.44
N ILE A 167 -54.93 -24.50 -4.29
CA ILE A 167 -56.02 -23.76 -4.94
C ILE A 167 -55.88 -23.86 -6.48
N ARG A 168 -54.67 -23.64 -7.01
CA ARG A 168 -54.41 -23.77 -8.45
C ARG A 168 -54.69 -25.17 -8.96
N GLN A 169 -54.30 -26.20 -8.22
CA GLN A 169 -54.58 -27.59 -8.57
C GLN A 169 -56.08 -27.87 -8.58
N ALA A 170 -56.81 -27.49 -7.53
CA ALA A 170 -58.26 -27.67 -7.44
C ALA A 170 -58.99 -26.94 -8.58
N TYR A 171 -58.61 -25.68 -8.86
CA TYR A 171 -59.17 -24.92 -9.97
C TYR A 171 -58.91 -25.59 -11.32
N SER A 172 -57.70 -26.13 -11.54
CA SER A 172 -57.39 -26.85 -12.77
C SER A 172 -58.21 -28.13 -12.94
N GLN A 173 -58.48 -28.85 -11.84
CA GLN A 173 -59.31 -30.06 -11.86
C GLN A 173 -60.77 -29.73 -12.16
N GLN A 174 -61.33 -28.69 -11.52
CA GLN A 174 -62.69 -28.23 -11.80
C GLN A 174 -62.84 -27.78 -13.27
N LYS A 175 -61.84 -27.06 -13.81
CA LYS A 175 -61.86 -26.64 -15.21
C LYS A 175 -61.88 -27.83 -16.16
N LYS A 176 -61.03 -28.85 -15.92
CA LYS A 176 -61.04 -30.10 -16.70
C LYS A 176 -62.37 -30.82 -16.62
N ALA A 177 -62.92 -31.00 -15.42
CA ALA A 177 -64.23 -31.64 -15.22
C ALA A 177 -65.35 -30.90 -15.97
N LEU A 178 -65.32 -29.57 -15.98
CA LEU A 178 -66.31 -28.76 -16.70
C LEU A 178 -66.14 -28.83 -18.23
N GLU A 179 -64.91 -28.93 -18.74
CA GLU A 179 -64.64 -29.19 -20.16
C GLU A 179 -65.08 -30.60 -20.58
N GLU A 180 -64.86 -31.60 -19.73
CA GLU A 180 -65.36 -32.97 -19.91
C GLU A 180 -66.90 -33.01 -19.91
N GLU A 181 -67.58 -32.32 -18.99
CA GLU A 181 -69.04 -32.20 -19.01
C GLU A 181 -69.54 -31.48 -20.26
N LYS A 182 -68.89 -30.41 -20.71
CA LYS A 182 -69.27 -29.72 -21.94
C LYS A 182 -69.11 -30.61 -23.17
N SER A 183 -68.06 -31.43 -23.23
CA SER A 183 -67.78 -32.33 -24.36
C SER A 183 -68.59 -33.62 -24.38
N LYS A 184 -69.28 -33.99 -23.29
CA LYS A 184 -70.26 -35.10 -23.30
C LYS A 184 -71.42 -34.82 -24.26
N SER A 185 -71.75 -35.82 -25.08
CA SER A 185 -72.87 -35.77 -26.03
C SER A 185 -74.22 -35.70 -25.31
N ILE A 186 -75.26 -35.16 -25.96
CA ILE A 186 -76.60 -34.95 -25.37
C ILE A 186 -77.18 -36.26 -24.79
N TRP A 187 -76.92 -37.39 -25.46
CA TRP A 187 -77.34 -38.72 -24.98
C TRP A 187 -76.59 -39.19 -23.72
N GLN A 188 -75.31 -38.83 -23.56
CA GLN A 188 -74.52 -39.14 -22.35
C GLN A 188 -74.91 -38.27 -21.14
N LYS A 189 -75.55 -37.12 -21.38
CA LYS A 189 -76.06 -36.22 -20.32
C LYS A 189 -77.45 -36.61 -19.83
N LEU A 190 -78.25 -37.28 -20.67
CA LEU A 190 -79.62 -37.70 -20.36
C LEU A 190 -79.72 -39.13 -19.82
N PHE A 191 -78.76 -40.00 -20.14
CA PHE A 191 -78.75 -41.42 -19.74
C PHE A 191 -77.45 -41.85 -19.06
N GLY A 192 -76.64 -40.89 -18.62
CA GLY A 192 -75.46 -41.12 -17.78
C GLY A 192 -75.83 -41.38 -16.33
#